data_AF-A0A395U216-F1
#
_entry.id   AF-A0A395U216-F1
#
_cell.length_a   1.000
_cell.length_b   1.000
_cell.length_c   1.000
_cell.angle_alpha   90.00
_cell.angle_beta   90.00
_cell.angle_gamma   90.00
#
_symmetry.space_group_name_H-M   'P 1'
#
loop_
_entity.id
_entity.type
_entity.pdbx_description
1 polymer ?
#
loop_
_entity_poly.entity_id
_entity_poly.type
_entity_poly.pdbx_seq_one_letter_code
_entity_poly.pdbx_strand_id
1 'polypeptide(L)'
;MPKLQDLFAVSLVIDQNYSVTEAAQAMNVGKSTMDKWVRQLKQERQGKAPKASPMTPEQIEIRELKKKLARLEEHNEILKKATALLMSDSLNNS
;
A
#
# COMPACT_ATOMS: atom_id res chain seq x y z
N MET A 1 2.21 0.34 0.49
CA MET A 1 1.85 -0.58 1.60
C MET A 1 3.02 -1.54 1.77
N PRO A 2 3.70 -1.61 2.94
CA PRO A 2 4.80 -2.55 3.10
C PRO A 2 4.67 -3.58 4.25
N LYS A 3 3.54 -3.71 4.95
CA LYS A 3 3.45 -4.64 6.10
C LYS A 3 3.65 -6.13 5.77
N LEU A 4 3.40 -6.58 4.54
CA LEU A 4 3.55 -8.00 4.18
C LEU A 4 5.01 -8.39 3.83
N GLN A 5 5.75 -7.51 3.16
CA GLN A 5 7.14 -7.76 2.77
C GLN A 5 8.10 -7.69 3.97
N ASP A 6 7.77 -6.85 4.96
CA ASP A 6 8.53 -6.70 6.21
C ASP A 6 8.54 -8.00 7.03
N LEU A 7 7.43 -8.76 7.05
CA LEU A 7 7.34 -10.03 7.78
C LEU A 7 8.14 -11.14 7.09
N PHE A 8 8.07 -11.20 5.76
CA PHE A 8 8.70 -12.26 4.96
C PHE A 8 10.22 -12.16 4.97
N ALA A 9 10.75 -10.96 4.77
CA ALA A 9 12.19 -10.67 4.82
C ALA A 9 12.81 -11.02 6.18
N VAL A 10 12.06 -10.81 7.27
CA VAL A 10 12.54 -11.09 8.62
C VAL A 10 12.42 -12.56 9.00
N SER A 11 11.40 -13.29 8.54
CA SER A 11 11.38 -14.76 8.72
C SER A 11 12.62 -15.40 8.08
N LEU A 12 13.08 -14.87 6.94
CA LEU A 12 14.27 -15.37 6.28
C LEU A 12 15.54 -15.11 7.12
N VAL A 13 15.71 -13.90 7.65
CA VAL A 13 16.91 -13.51 8.41
C VAL A 13 16.93 -14.10 9.83
N ILE A 14 15.77 -14.17 10.50
CA ILE A 14 15.67 -14.58 11.91
C ILE A 14 15.47 -16.09 12.07
N ASP A 15 14.65 -16.73 11.24
CA ASP A 15 14.32 -18.15 11.41
C ASP A 15 15.28 -19.08 10.65
N GLN A 16 15.98 -18.59 9.62
CA GLN A 16 16.90 -19.39 8.81
C GLN A 16 18.38 -18.97 8.88
N ASN A 17 18.75 -18.01 9.75
CA ASN A 17 20.13 -17.52 9.89
C ASN A 17 20.73 -16.95 8.59
N TYR A 18 19.89 -16.49 7.65
CA TYR A 18 20.34 -15.86 6.40
C TYR A 18 20.96 -14.50 6.67
N SER A 19 22.07 -14.21 5.99
CA SER A 19 22.67 -12.87 6.01
C SER A 19 21.76 -11.85 5.32
N VAL A 20 21.86 -10.58 5.71
CA VAL A 20 21.13 -9.46 5.07
C VAL A 20 21.32 -9.45 3.54
N THR A 21 22.49 -9.87 3.07
CA THR A 21 22.83 -10.02 1.66
C THR A 21 22.03 -11.11 0.95
N GLU A 22 21.85 -12.27 1.56
CA GLU A 22 21.09 -13.36 0.96
C GLU A 22 19.59 -13.07 1.00
N ALA A 23 19.10 -12.43 2.07
CA ALA A 23 17.72 -11.97 2.13
C ALA A 23 17.42 -10.90 1.07
N ALA A 24 18.37 -9.99 0.81
CA ALA A 24 18.25 -9.01 -0.26
C ALA A 24 18.17 -9.68 -1.64
N GLN A 25 18.98 -10.71 -1.88
CA GLN A 25 18.94 -11.49 -3.12
C GLN A 25 17.65 -12.30 -3.27
N ALA A 26 17.21 -12.99 -2.21
CA ALA A 26 16.00 -13.81 -2.22
C ALA A 26 14.72 -12.98 -2.47
N MET A 27 14.68 -11.76 -1.95
CA MET A 27 13.57 -10.82 -2.13
C MET A 27 13.75 -9.91 -3.36
N ASN A 28 14.86 -10.06 -4.11
CA ASN A 28 15.24 -9.21 -5.24
C ASN A 28 15.17 -7.69 -4.90
N VAL A 29 15.65 -7.31 -3.72
CA VAL A 29 15.72 -5.92 -3.26
C VAL A 29 17.17 -5.49 -3.05
N GLY A 30 17.42 -4.19 -3.18
CA GLY A 30 18.75 -3.64 -2.89
C GLY A 30 19.15 -3.85 -1.42
N LYS A 31 20.44 -4.12 -1.15
CA LYS A 31 20.99 -4.31 0.20
C LYS A 31 20.62 -3.18 1.16
N SER A 32 20.64 -1.93 0.68
CA SER A 32 20.31 -0.74 1.47
C SER A 32 18.84 -0.68 1.89
N THR A 33 17.94 -1.25 1.07
CA THR A 33 16.50 -1.38 1.39
C THR A 33 16.29 -2.45 2.45
N MET A 34 16.94 -3.61 2.29
CA MET A 34 16.89 -4.69 3.29
C MET A 34 17.46 -4.25 4.65
N ASP A 35 18.59 -3.53 4.67
CA ASP A 35 19.18 -2.97 5.90
C ASP A 35 18.22 -2.01 6.63
N LYS A 36 17.48 -1.19 5.88
CA LYS A 36 16.48 -0.27 6.47
C LYS A 36 15.32 -1.04 7.08
N TRP A 37 14.81 -2.07 6.40
CA TRP A 37 13.71 -2.89 6.90
C TRP A 37 14.11 -3.66 8.17
N VAL A 38 15.29 -4.26 8.20
CA VAL A 38 15.82 -4.94 9.40
C VAL A 38 15.96 -3.98 10.58
N ARG A 39 16.50 -2.77 10.35
CA ARG A 39 16.64 -1.74 11.40
C ARG A 39 15.30 -1.26 11.92
N GLN A 40 14.33 -1.04 11.02
CA GLN A 40 13.00 -0.58 11.39
C GLN A 40 12.25 -1.63 12.22
N LEU A 41 12.28 -2.89 11.82
CA LEU A 41 11.61 -3.95 12.58
C LEU A 41 12.29 -4.23 13.93
N LYS A 42 13.62 -4.10 14.02
CA LYS A 42 14.35 -4.18 15.30
C LYS A 42 13.92 -3.08 16.28
N GLN A 43 13.60 -1.89 15.77
CA GLN A 43 13.05 -0.80 16.57
C GLN A 43 11.60 -1.08 17.00
N GLU A 44 10.77 -1.59 16.09
CA GLU A 44 9.38 -1.99 16.40
C GLU A 44 9.32 -3.09 17.48
N ARG A 45 10.16 -4.12 17.39
CA ARG A 45 10.28 -5.18 18.42
C ARG A 45 10.77 -4.65 19.78
N GLN A 46 11.54 -3.56 19.79
CA GLN A 46 11.97 -2.88 21.01
C GLN A 46 10.89 -1.94 21.57
N GLY A 47 9.66 -2.00 21.05
CA GLY A 47 8.55 -1.16 21.48
C GLY A 47 8.69 0.30 21.06
N LYS A 48 9.67 0.64 20.22
CA LYS A 48 9.81 1.98 19.66
C LYS A 48 8.90 2.06 18.43
N ALA A 49 7.79 2.77 18.59
CA ALA A 49 6.91 3.09 17.47
C ALA A 49 7.75 3.77 16.36
N PRO A 50 7.58 3.36 15.09
CA PRO A 50 8.33 3.96 14.00
C PRO A 50 7.95 5.45 13.97
N LYS A 51 8.93 6.31 14.23
CA LYS A 51 8.79 7.76 14.11
C LYS A 51 8.48 8.00 12.64
N ALA A 52 7.21 8.24 12.33
CA ALA A 52 6.66 8.26 10.98
C ALA A 52 7.66 8.93 10.03
N SER A 53 8.26 8.14 9.15
CA SER A 53 9.17 8.70 8.16
C SER A 53 8.40 9.70 7.31
N PRO A 54 9.04 10.80 6.87
CA PRO A 54 8.48 11.66 5.84
C PRO A 54 7.98 10.76 4.70
N MET A 55 6.70 10.92 4.31
CA MET A 55 6.03 10.06 3.34
C MET A 55 6.97 9.78 2.15
N THR A 56 7.20 8.49 1.87
CA THR A 56 8.05 8.12 0.73
C THR A 56 7.36 8.58 -0.57
N PRO A 57 8.11 8.87 -1.65
CA PRO A 57 7.53 9.28 -2.94
C PRO A 57 6.44 8.34 -3.44
N GLU A 58 6.63 7.03 -3.25
CA GLU A 58 5.66 5.98 -3.56
C GLU A 58 4.37 6.11 -2.72
N GLN A 59 4.46 6.49 -1.45
CA GLN A 59 3.26 6.74 -0.61
C GLN A 59 2.50 7.99 -1.01
N ILE A 60 3.20 9.03 -1.49
CA ILE A 60 2.59 10.22 -2.07
C ILE A 60 1.80 9.82 -3.32
N GLU A 61 2.40 9.03 -4.19
CA GLU A 61 1.77 8.55 -5.41
C GLU A 61 0.53 7.68 -5.12
N ILE A 62 0.63 6.73 -4.18
CA ILE A 62 -0.50 5.91 -3.73
C ILE A 62 -1.64 6.80 -3.20
N ARG A 63 -1.34 7.86 -2.45
CA ARG A 63 -2.35 8.79 -1.94
C ARG A 63 -3.04 9.55 -3.07
N GLU A 64 -2.28 10.04 -4.05
CA GLU A 64 -2.83 10.75 -5.21
C GLU A 64 -3.67 9.82 -6.10
N LEU A 65 -3.23 8.58 -6.32
CA LEU A 65 -4.00 7.57 -7.04
C LEU A 65 -5.31 7.25 -6.33
N LYS A 66 -5.30 7.06 -5.01
CA LYS A 66 -6.53 6.84 -4.23
C LYS A 66 -7.51 8.00 -4.32
N LYS A 67 -7.03 9.25 -4.29
CA LYS A 67 -7.89 10.43 -4.49
C LYS A 67 -8.51 10.47 -5.89
N LYS A 68 -7.74 10.11 -6.93
CA LYS A 68 -8.26 10.03 -8.30
C LYS A 68 -9.34 8.96 -8.40
N LEU A 69 -9.11 7.79 -7.80
CA LEU A 69 -10.04 6.67 -7.80
C LEU A 69 -11.37 7.04 -7.12
N ALA A 70 -11.31 7.67 -5.94
CA ALA A 70 -12.51 8.13 -5.23
C ALA A 70 -13.34 9.13 -6.06
N ARG A 71 -12.69 10.08 -6.77
CA ARG A 71 -13.38 11.01 -7.67
C ARG A 71 -14.04 10.29 -8.84
N LEU A 72 -13.36 9.32 -9.45
CA LEU A 72 -13.92 8.56 -10.56
C LEU A 72 -15.13 7.71 -10.11
N GLU A 73 -15.06 7.12 -8.93
CA GLU A 73 -16.19 6.39 -8.32
C GLU A 73 -17.38 7.33 -8.09
N GLU A 74 -17.16 8.52 -7.54
CA GLU A 74 -18.21 9.52 -7.34
C GLU A 74 -18.89 9.92 -8.66
N HIS A 75 -18.10 10.20 -9.70
CA HIS A 75 -18.64 10.53 -11.03
C HIS A 75 -19.45 9.37 -11.62
N ASN A 76 -18.98 8.13 -11.48
CA ASN A 76 -19.72 6.95 -11.92
C ASN A 76 -21.05 6.79 -11.18
N GLU A 77 -21.08 7.04 -9.87
CA GLU A 77 -22.31 6.98 -9.09
C GLU A 77 -23.30 8.07 -9.49
N ILE A 78 -22.83 9.29 -9.80
CA ILE A 78 -23.67 10.35 -10.35
C ILE A 78 -24.26 9.94 -11.70
N LEU A 79 -23.43 9.41 -12.60
CA LEU A 79 -23.88 8.95 -13.92
C LEU A 79 -24.92 7.84 -13.80
N LYS A 80 -24.67 6.82 -12.97
CA LYS A 80 -25.65 5.75 -12.73
C LYS A 80 -26.98 6.29 -12.20
N LYS A 81 -26.95 7.22 -11.25
CA LYS A 81 -28.16 7.86 -10.72
C LYS A 81 -28.91 8.66 -11.78
N ALA A 82 -28.20 9.44 -12.60
CA ALA A 82 -28.79 10.18 -13.70
C ALA A 82 -29.43 9.25 -14.74
N THR A 83 -28.74 8.16 -15.11
CA THR A 83 -29.29 7.14 -16.02
C THR A 83 -30.54 6.48 -15.44
N ALA A 84 -30.52 6.12 -14.15
CA ALA A 84 -31.69 5.53 -13.48
C ALA A 84 -32.89 6.49 -13.47
N LEU A 85 -32.65 7.78 -13.18
CA LEU A 85 -33.70 8.81 -13.21
C LEU A 85 -34.30 8.99 -14.62
N LEU A 86 -33.46 9.07 -15.65
CA LEU A 86 -33.92 9.18 -17.04
C LEU A 86 -34.74 7.96 -17.48
N MET A 87 -34.37 6.76 -17.04
CA MET A 87 -35.14 5.53 -17.31
C MET A 87 -36.47 5.49 -16.56
N SER A 88 -36.56 6.03 -15.34
CA SER A 88 -37.84 6.14 -14.64
C SER A 88 -38.77 7.19 -15.26
N ASP A 89 -38.22 8.31 -15.74
CA ASP A 89 -39.02 9.39 -16.34
C ASP A 89 -39.64 8.95 -17.69
N SER A 90 -38.93 8.13 -18.48
CA SER A 90 -39.47 7.60 -19.73
C SER A 90 -40.58 6.57 -19.53
N LEU A 91 -40.53 5.79 -18.44
CA LEU A 91 -41.55 4.82 -18.08
C LEU A 91 -42.81 5.45 -17.48
N ASN A 92 -42.69 6.58 -16.77
CA ASN A 92 -43.84 7.28 -16.15
C ASN A 92 -44.62 8.20 -17.12
N ASN A 93 -44.04 8.51 -18.29
CA ASN A 93 -44.66 9.36 -19.32
C ASN A 93 -45.23 8.54 -20.51
N SER A 94 -45.38 7.22 -20.34
CA SER A 94 -46.08 6.31 -21.27
C SER A 94 -47.39 5.84 -20.65
#